data_AF-A0A2V9X0A3-F1
#
_entry.id   AF-A0A2V9X0A3-F1
#
_cell.length_a   1.000
_cell.length_b   1.000
_cell.length_c   1.000
_cell.angle_alpha   90.00
_cell.angle_beta   90.00
_cell.angle_gamma   90.00
#
_symmetry.space_group_name_H-M   'P 1'
#
loop_
_entity.id
_entity.type
_entity.pdbx_description
1 polymer ?
#
loop_
_entity_poly.entity_id
_entity_poly.type
_entity_poly.pdbx_seq_one_letter_code
_entity_poly.pdbx_strand_id
1 'polypeptide(L)'
;MAALQAAADRLSPQIIRKQLDYWTFLLGPKFSTKERSQMNLSRFYALAQLEYCRNFIFKHHFPIHKIFQRSCEIGLWRLTANRISEIFGVRLNKRLRGKLATVLDQIEHGHHVFRAYWKNAFLKQYEKFSRFLRNELCSNNLRDFGLKKGLDHLDDVRTRFQTITDRFAGFQAQCLNVHVDFPLLQRLALPITVGSVRYPGIRIHDTRIIRLLEVLLHGGNSVGGWTAKPIHQAVLTTFQLSPNTYGLNQLRYDLRKLKGHGLLQRDGTRYAYRLTVKGVSSGTVFSLLPQAPLWSPGQ
;
A
#
# COMPACT_ATOMS: atom_id res chain seq x y z
N MET A 1 25.32 -3.44 -8.55
CA MET A 1 23.91 -3.82 -8.27
C MET A 1 23.64 -5.28 -8.62
N ALA A 2 23.85 -5.72 -9.87
CA ALA A 2 23.59 -7.10 -10.29
C ALA A 2 24.36 -8.17 -9.47
N ALA A 3 25.64 -7.94 -9.15
CA ALA A 3 26.44 -8.88 -8.34
C ALA A 3 25.90 -9.07 -6.90
N LEU A 4 25.38 -8.00 -6.28
CA LEU A 4 24.81 -8.08 -4.92
C LEU A 4 23.50 -8.86 -4.93
N GLN A 5 22.66 -8.64 -5.94
CA GLN A 5 21.43 -9.40 -6.12
C GLN A 5 21.74 -10.87 -6.38
N ALA A 6 22.69 -11.17 -7.27
CA ALA A 6 23.12 -12.55 -7.53
C ALA A 6 23.66 -13.25 -6.27
N ALA A 7 24.37 -12.54 -5.40
CA ALA A 7 24.83 -13.09 -4.12
C ALA A 7 23.64 -13.39 -3.17
N ALA A 8 22.65 -12.51 -3.10
CA ALA A 8 21.44 -12.73 -2.30
C ALA A 8 20.59 -13.90 -2.85
N ASP A 9 20.49 -14.02 -4.18
CA ASP A 9 19.74 -15.07 -4.84
C ASP A 9 20.38 -16.44 -4.62
N ARG A 10 21.72 -16.51 -4.52
CA ARG A 10 22.48 -17.72 -4.19
C ARG A 10 22.28 -18.21 -2.75
N LEU A 11 21.78 -17.38 -1.84
CA LEU A 11 21.57 -17.79 -0.46
C LEU A 11 20.48 -18.87 -0.40
N SER A 12 20.86 -20.10 -0.05
CA SER A 12 19.97 -21.26 -0.06
C SER A 12 19.85 -21.90 1.33
N PRO A 13 18.79 -22.72 1.57
CA PRO A 13 18.66 -23.53 2.77
C PRO A 13 19.91 -24.35 3.10
N GLN A 14 20.59 -24.90 2.09
CA GLN A 14 21.76 -25.77 2.26
C GLN A 14 22.97 -24.99 2.79
N ILE A 15 23.19 -23.76 2.30
CA ILE A 15 24.29 -22.90 2.77
C ILE A 15 24.06 -22.54 4.24
N ILE A 16 22.83 -22.14 4.59
CA ILE A 16 22.46 -21.79 5.97
C ILE A 16 22.59 -23.01 6.87
N ARG A 17 22.06 -24.16 6.43
CA ARG A 17 22.09 -25.42 7.16
C ARG A 17 23.51 -25.85 7.50
N LYS A 18 24.45 -25.75 6.56
CA LYS A 18 25.88 -26.08 6.83
C LYS A 18 26.45 -25.28 8.00
N GLN A 19 26.14 -23.99 8.07
CA GLN A 19 26.61 -23.13 9.16
C GLN A 19 25.90 -23.43 10.48
N LEU A 20 24.58 -23.65 10.43
CA LEU A 20 23.81 -24.04 11.60
C LEU A 20 24.29 -25.39 12.15
N ASP A 21 24.52 -26.39 11.30
CA ASP A 21 25.03 -27.71 11.68
C ASP A 21 26.39 -27.59 12.36
N TYR A 22 27.31 -26.78 11.81
CA TYR A 22 28.60 -26.50 12.42
C TYR A 22 28.48 -25.93 13.84
N TRP A 23 27.71 -24.85 14.00
CA TRP A 23 27.56 -24.20 15.32
C TRP A 23 26.78 -25.07 16.30
N THR A 24 25.74 -25.78 15.84
CA THR A 24 24.98 -26.69 16.69
C THR A 24 25.80 -27.93 17.04
N PHE A 25 26.70 -28.36 16.16
CA PHE A 25 27.68 -29.39 16.50
C PHE A 25 28.62 -28.89 17.59
N LEU A 26 29.16 -27.68 17.48
CA LEU A 26 30.12 -27.13 18.45
C LEU A 26 29.48 -26.83 19.82
N LEU A 27 28.38 -26.08 19.82
CA LEU A 27 27.73 -25.51 21.02
C LEU A 27 26.57 -26.35 21.55
N GLY A 28 26.03 -27.26 20.74
CA GLY A 28 24.89 -28.07 21.14
C GLY A 28 25.26 -29.14 22.18
N PRO A 29 24.24 -29.71 22.84
CA PRO A 29 24.43 -30.78 23.82
C PRO A 29 25.16 -31.97 23.19
N LYS A 30 26.14 -32.50 23.93
CA LYS A 30 26.99 -33.62 23.53
C LYS A 30 26.45 -34.89 24.14
N PHE A 31 25.94 -35.76 23.28
CA PHE A 31 25.48 -37.09 23.68
C PHE A 31 26.57 -38.11 23.43
N SER A 32 26.79 -38.99 24.40
CA SER A 32 27.64 -40.17 24.31
C SER A 32 27.11 -41.18 23.30
N THR A 33 27.96 -42.12 22.90
CA THR A 33 27.58 -43.19 21.96
C THR A 33 26.44 -44.06 22.50
N LYS A 34 26.39 -44.27 23.82
CA LYS A 34 25.34 -45.04 24.51
C LYS A 34 23.99 -44.31 24.50
N GLU A 35 23.99 -43.00 24.70
CA GLU A 35 22.75 -42.21 24.65
C GLU A 35 22.20 -42.11 23.22
N ARG A 36 23.09 -42.00 22.22
CA ARG A 36 22.68 -41.97 20.80
C ARG A 36 22.11 -43.30 20.29
N SER A 37 22.52 -44.43 20.85
CA SER A 37 21.94 -45.73 20.47
C SER A 37 20.58 -45.98 21.14
N GLN A 38 20.32 -45.33 22.27
CA GLN A 38 19.06 -45.45 23.01
C GLN A 38 18.00 -44.43 22.55
N MET A 39 18.39 -43.36 21.86
CA MET A 39 17.49 -42.28 21.43
C MET A 39 17.64 -41.95 19.94
N ASN A 40 16.52 -41.86 19.22
CA ASN A 40 16.51 -41.40 17.83
C ASN A 40 16.61 -39.87 17.76
N LEU A 41 17.84 -39.36 17.87
CA LEU A 41 18.11 -37.93 17.88
C LEU A 41 18.20 -37.38 16.45
N SER A 42 17.33 -36.42 16.12
CA SER A 42 17.39 -35.66 14.87
C SER A 42 17.30 -34.16 15.15
N ARG A 43 17.82 -33.36 14.22
CA ARG A 43 17.81 -31.90 14.30
C ARG A 43 17.03 -31.34 13.12
N PHE A 44 16.17 -30.37 13.42
CA PHE A 44 15.47 -29.60 12.39
C PHE A 44 15.57 -28.11 12.72
N TYR A 45 15.64 -27.28 11.69
CA TYR A 45 15.76 -25.84 11.82
C TYR A 45 14.46 -25.17 11.37
N ALA A 46 13.96 -24.27 12.20
CA ALA A 46 12.74 -23.52 11.95
C ALA A 46 12.97 -22.01 12.09
N LEU A 47 12.34 -21.24 11.19
CA LEU A 47 12.40 -19.79 11.16
C LEU A 47 11.38 -19.22 12.15
N ALA A 48 11.86 -18.54 13.18
CA ALA A 48 11.02 -17.86 14.17
C ALA A 48 10.54 -16.49 13.66
N GLN A 49 11.48 -15.69 13.17
CA GLN A 49 11.23 -14.37 12.57
C GLN A 49 12.01 -14.28 11.26
N LEU A 50 11.43 -13.62 10.26
CA LEU A 50 12.09 -13.36 8.99
C LEU A 50 11.81 -11.92 8.55
N GLU A 51 12.86 -11.26 8.06
CA GLU A 51 12.78 -9.94 7.46
C GLU A 51 13.27 -10.01 6.01
N TYR A 52 12.44 -9.58 5.06
CA TYR A 52 12.79 -9.54 3.64
C TYR A 52 12.80 -8.11 3.14
N CYS A 53 13.93 -7.67 2.60
CA CYS A 53 14.16 -6.30 2.17
C CYS A 53 14.13 -6.16 0.65
N ARG A 54 13.41 -5.16 0.16
CA ARG A 54 13.57 -4.58 -1.18
C ARG A 54 14.21 -3.19 -1.05
N ASN A 55 15.38 -3.01 -1.66
CA ASN A 55 16.13 -1.76 -1.62
C ASN A 55 16.04 -1.03 -2.95
N PHE A 56 15.56 0.21 -2.94
CA PHE A 56 15.70 1.12 -4.06
C PHE A 56 16.96 1.95 -3.86
N ILE A 57 17.96 1.76 -4.70
CA ILE A 57 19.24 2.47 -4.61
C ILE A 57 19.25 3.59 -5.65
N PHE A 58 19.40 4.82 -5.17
CA PHE A 58 19.39 6.01 -6.01
C PHE A 58 20.82 6.42 -6.37
N LYS A 59 21.00 6.93 -7.59
CA LYS A 59 22.30 7.47 -8.05
C LYS A 59 22.60 8.85 -7.46
N HIS A 60 21.54 9.62 -7.15
CA HIS A 60 21.64 10.98 -6.62
C HIS A 60 20.82 11.11 -5.33
N HIS A 61 21.32 11.92 -4.39
CA HIS A 61 20.75 12.11 -3.05
C HIS A 61 19.44 12.94 -3.03
N PHE A 62 19.17 13.73 -4.09
CA PHE A 62 18.45 14.99 -3.94
C PHE A 62 16.91 14.97 -3.80
N PRO A 63 16.18 13.83 -3.94
CA PRO A 63 14.81 13.83 -3.43
C PRO A 63 14.41 12.60 -2.61
N ILE A 64 15.32 11.80 -2.05
CA ILE A 64 14.90 10.58 -1.33
C ILE A 64 14.05 10.93 -0.11
N HIS A 65 14.48 11.92 0.68
CA HIS A 65 13.70 12.41 1.82
C HIS A 65 12.30 12.91 1.41
N LYS A 66 12.20 13.70 0.34
CA LYS A 66 10.91 14.20 -0.19
C LYS A 66 10.03 13.09 -0.75
N ILE A 67 10.63 12.12 -1.44
CA ILE A 67 9.93 10.92 -1.94
C ILE A 67 9.41 10.09 -0.78
N PHE A 68 10.22 9.92 0.27
CA PHE A 68 9.85 9.18 1.47
C PHE A 68 8.72 9.89 2.22
N GLN A 69 8.85 11.19 2.51
CA GLN A 69 7.81 11.98 3.16
C GLN A 69 6.49 11.91 2.37
N ARG A 70 6.53 12.12 1.06
CA ARG A 70 5.35 12.03 0.20
C ARG A 70 4.78 10.61 0.14
N SER A 71 5.64 9.58 0.15
CA SER A 71 5.23 8.18 0.24
C SER A 71 4.53 7.87 1.57
N CYS A 72 5.00 8.45 2.67
CA CYS A 72 4.41 8.32 3.99
C CYS A 72 3.05 9.04 4.08
N GLU A 73 2.97 10.28 3.61
CA GLU A 73 1.71 11.03 3.54
C GLU A 73 0.69 10.26 2.71
N ILE A 74 1.04 9.90 1.46
CA ILE A 74 0.13 9.14 0.60
C ILE A 74 -0.17 7.75 1.19
N GLY A 75 0.81 7.14 1.85
CA GLY A 75 0.65 5.87 2.54
C GLY A 75 -0.38 5.96 3.65
N LEU A 76 -0.29 6.95 4.53
CA LEU A 76 -1.26 7.19 5.60
C LEU A 76 -2.68 7.42 5.07
N TRP A 77 -2.82 8.21 4.01
CA TRP A 77 -4.13 8.47 3.42
C TRP A 77 -4.67 7.26 2.64
N ARG A 78 -3.86 6.59 1.82
CA ARG A 78 -4.34 5.62 0.81
C ARG A 78 -4.17 4.14 1.18
N LEU A 79 -3.32 3.78 2.16
CA LEU A 79 -3.21 2.39 2.64
C LEU A 79 -4.33 2.08 3.64
N THR A 80 -5.55 2.03 3.12
CA THR A 80 -6.70 1.56 3.88
C THR A 80 -6.55 0.07 4.21
N ALA A 81 -7.32 -0.41 5.18
CA ALA A 81 -7.43 -1.82 5.54
C ALA A 81 -7.60 -2.77 4.32
N ASN A 82 -8.44 -2.36 3.35
CA ASN A 82 -8.63 -3.10 2.10
C ASN A 82 -7.34 -3.16 1.27
N ARG A 83 -6.65 -2.03 1.11
CA ARG A 83 -5.41 -1.95 0.33
C ARG A 83 -4.28 -2.76 0.96
N ILE A 84 -4.15 -2.71 2.29
CA ILE A 84 -3.19 -3.55 3.01
C ILE A 84 -3.50 -5.02 2.73
N SER A 85 -4.77 -5.42 2.83
CA SER A 85 -5.16 -6.82 2.56
C SER A 85 -4.83 -7.24 1.13
N GLU A 86 -5.05 -6.39 0.12
CA GLU A 86 -4.66 -6.65 -1.26
C GLU A 86 -3.14 -6.80 -1.44
N ILE A 87 -2.34 -5.94 -0.81
CA ILE A 87 -0.86 -6.03 -0.85
C ILE A 87 -0.41 -7.38 -0.28
N PHE A 88 -0.96 -7.78 0.86
CA PHE A 88 -0.70 -9.08 1.49
C PHE A 88 -1.36 -10.26 0.74
N GLY A 89 -2.20 -9.99 -0.28
CA GLY A 89 -2.84 -10.99 -1.13
C GLY A 89 -3.96 -11.76 -0.46
N VAL A 90 -4.71 -11.10 0.44
CA VAL A 90 -5.80 -11.70 1.22
C VAL A 90 -7.06 -10.85 1.06
N ARG A 91 -8.22 -11.52 1.00
CA ARG A 91 -9.51 -10.83 0.99
C ARG A 91 -9.89 -10.43 2.41
N LEU A 92 -10.22 -9.16 2.60
CA LEU A 92 -10.71 -8.68 3.89
C LEU A 92 -12.10 -9.29 4.17
N ASN A 93 -12.25 -9.91 5.33
CA ASN A 93 -13.52 -10.44 5.81
C ASN A 93 -13.70 -10.07 7.29
N LYS A 94 -14.95 -10.08 7.78
CA LYS A 94 -15.27 -9.78 9.20
C LYS A 94 -14.62 -10.75 10.20
N ARG A 95 -14.08 -11.87 9.72
CA ARG A 95 -13.43 -12.92 10.53
C ARG A 95 -11.90 -12.77 10.58
N LEU A 96 -11.34 -11.74 9.94
CA LEU A 96 -9.89 -11.54 9.90
C LEU A 96 -9.42 -11.14 11.30
N ARG A 97 -8.76 -12.09 11.98
CA ARG A 97 -8.19 -11.88 13.31
C ARG A 97 -6.77 -11.33 13.17
N GLY A 98 -6.42 -10.35 14.01
CA GLY A 98 -5.10 -9.75 14.08
C GLY A 98 -5.08 -8.25 13.77
N LYS A 99 -3.92 -7.62 13.94
CA LYS A 99 -3.75 -6.18 13.74
C LYS A 99 -3.82 -5.81 12.25
N LEU A 100 -4.54 -4.75 11.92
CA LEU A 100 -4.59 -4.18 10.58
C LEU A 100 -4.58 -2.65 10.69
N ALA A 101 -3.41 -2.04 10.53
CA ALA A 101 -3.24 -0.62 10.80
C ALA A 101 -2.04 -0.04 10.05
N THR A 102 -2.09 1.23 9.69
CA THR A 102 -0.92 2.02 9.30
C THR A 102 -0.49 2.92 10.44
N VAL A 103 0.81 3.00 10.69
CA VAL A 103 1.41 3.84 11.72
C VAL A 103 2.61 4.54 11.12
N LEU A 104 2.77 5.83 11.42
CA LEU A 104 4.02 6.55 11.19
C LEU A 104 4.72 6.67 12.54
N ASP A 105 5.80 5.92 12.73
CA ASP A 105 6.60 5.97 13.95
C ASP A 105 7.80 6.90 13.72
N GLN A 106 8.20 7.64 14.75
CA GLN A 106 9.48 8.36 14.76
C GLN A 106 10.44 7.59 15.66
N ILE A 107 11.58 7.16 15.11
CA ILE A 107 12.64 6.51 15.91
C ILE A 107 13.49 7.62 16.54
N GLU A 108 14.12 7.34 17.69
CA GLU A 108 14.95 8.25 18.54
C GLU A 108 16.10 9.02 17.85
N HIS A 109 16.23 8.94 16.53
CA HIS A 109 17.22 9.66 15.73
C HIS A 109 16.60 10.51 14.61
N GLY A 110 15.33 10.89 14.72
CA GLY A 110 14.66 11.79 13.77
C GLY A 110 14.27 11.15 12.44
N HIS A 111 14.55 9.86 12.24
CA HIS A 111 14.10 9.13 11.07
C HIS A 111 12.67 8.60 11.29
N HIS A 112 11.74 9.07 10.47
CA HIS A 112 10.41 8.49 10.42
C HIS A 112 10.47 7.10 9.78
N VAL A 113 9.64 6.19 10.28
CA VAL A 113 9.42 4.86 9.72
C VAL A 113 7.93 4.68 9.51
N PHE A 114 7.56 4.46 8.26
CA PHE A 114 6.20 4.09 7.93
C PHE A 114 6.01 2.60 8.17
N ARG A 115 4.98 2.19 8.89
CA ARG A 115 4.63 0.79 9.17
C ARG A 115 3.20 0.48 8.77
N ALA A 116 3.01 -0.55 7.95
CA ALA A 116 1.71 -1.14 7.65
C ALA A 116 1.63 -2.54 8.26
N TYR A 117 0.83 -2.69 9.31
CA TYR A 117 0.62 -3.92 10.06
C TYR A 117 -0.46 -4.79 9.41
N TRP A 118 -0.20 -6.09 9.39
CA TRP A 118 -1.14 -7.13 9.00
C TRP A 118 -0.87 -8.40 9.84
N LYS A 119 -1.81 -8.75 10.72
CA LYS A 119 -1.67 -9.84 11.71
C LYS A 119 -0.37 -9.70 12.53
N ASN A 120 0.50 -10.72 12.50
CA ASN A 120 1.81 -10.73 13.16
C ASN A 120 2.96 -10.36 12.21
N ALA A 121 2.64 -9.70 11.10
CA ALA A 121 3.58 -9.19 10.13
C ALA A 121 3.37 -7.71 9.90
N PHE A 122 4.40 -7.05 9.38
CA PHE A 122 4.31 -5.64 9.01
C PHE A 122 5.29 -5.31 7.90
N LEU A 123 4.89 -4.39 7.04
CA LEU A 123 5.77 -3.71 6.09
C LEU A 123 6.30 -2.45 6.77
N LYS A 124 7.62 -2.29 6.83
CA LYS A 124 8.27 -1.05 7.25
C LYS A 124 8.96 -0.41 6.04
N GLN A 125 8.77 0.91 5.87
CA GLN A 125 9.50 1.71 4.90
C GLN A 125 10.28 2.80 5.62
N TYR A 126 11.54 2.96 5.22
CA TYR A 126 12.40 4.01 5.74
C TYR A 126 13.50 4.39 4.75
N GLU A 127 13.93 5.64 4.83
CA GLU A 127 15.16 6.13 4.21
C GLU A 127 16.37 5.68 5.04
N LYS A 128 17.46 5.30 4.37
CA LYS A 128 18.73 5.02 5.04
C LYS A 128 19.90 5.57 4.23
N PHE A 129 20.81 6.23 4.95
CA PHE A 129 22.04 6.86 4.43
C PHE A 129 21.82 7.79 3.23
N SER A 130 20.66 8.43 3.13
CA SER A 130 20.30 9.38 2.05
C SER A 130 20.51 8.86 0.63
N ARG A 131 20.54 7.52 0.46
CA ARG A 131 20.89 6.87 -0.81
C ARG A 131 20.06 5.64 -1.12
N PHE A 132 19.36 5.07 -0.14
CA PHE A 132 18.37 4.05 -0.41
C PHE A 132 17.08 4.18 0.40
N LEU A 133 15.99 3.84 -0.28
CA LEU A 133 14.68 3.65 0.31
C LEU A 133 14.47 2.14 0.47
N ARG A 134 14.29 1.68 1.71
CA ARG A 134 14.11 0.27 2.02
C ARG A 134 12.65 -0.01 2.33
N ASN A 135 12.09 -0.99 1.63
CA ASN A 135 10.83 -1.62 1.97
C ASN A 135 11.16 -2.98 2.59
N GLU A 136 10.71 -3.22 3.80
CA GLU A 136 11.07 -4.41 4.55
C GLU A 136 9.83 -5.07 5.11
N LEU A 137 9.62 -6.33 4.73
CA LEU A 137 8.54 -7.16 5.23
C LEU A 137 9.05 -8.00 6.39
N CYS A 138 8.55 -7.72 7.59
CA CYS A 138 8.86 -8.46 8.80
C CYS A 138 7.70 -9.40 9.12
N SER A 139 8.00 -10.66 9.42
CA SER A 139 7.01 -11.65 9.84
C SER A 139 7.50 -12.42 11.05
N ASN A 140 6.70 -12.41 12.11
CA ASN A 140 6.93 -13.22 13.32
C ASN A 140 6.19 -14.57 13.25
N ASN A 141 5.35 -14.78 12.24
CA ASN A 141 4.61 -16.03 12.07
C ASN A 141 4.30 -16.34 10.60
N LEU A 142 5.10 -17.21 9.98
CA LEU A 142 4.90 -17.65 8.59
C LEU A 142 3.55 -18.36 8.33
N ARG A 143 2.92 -18.91 9.38
CA ARG A 143 1.59 -19.53 9.25
C ARG A 143 0.51 -18.53 8.84
N ASP A 144 0.69 -17.25 9.16
CA ASP A 144 -0.24 -16.20 8.74
C ASP A 144 -0.37 -16.12 7.22
N PHE A 145 0.71 -16.47 6.51
CA PHE A 145 0.83 -16.52 5.05
C PHE A 145 0.50 -17.90 4.46
N GLY A 146 0.13 -18.89 5.28
CA GLY A 146 -0.03 -20.28 4.84
C GLY A 146 1.28 -21.01 4.56
N LEU A 147 2.41 -20.51 5.07
CA LEU A 147 3.74 -21.05 4.83
C LEU A 147 4.24 -21.89 6.01
N LYS A 148 5.09 -22.87 5.69
CA LYS A 148 5.78 -23.70 6.68
C LYS A 148 7.00 -22.95 7.25
N LYS A 149 7.37 -23.26 8.49
CA LYS A 149 8.50 -22.61 9.19
C LYS A 149 9.85 -23.28 8.96
N GLY A 150 9.88 -24.52 8.43
CA GLY A 150 11.12 -25.26 8.22
C GLY A 150 12.06 -24.54 7.26
N LEU A 151 13.37 -24.62 7.51
CA LEU A 151 14.40 -24.00 6.67
C LEU A 151 14.32 -24.44 5.20
N ASP A 152 13.84 -25.67 4.95
CA ASP A 152 13.69 -26.22 3.60
C ASP A 152 12.64 -25.48 2.75
N HIS A 153 11.77 -24.68 3.38
CA HIS A 153 10.73 -23.89 2.72
C HIS A 153 11.15 -22.43 2.47
N LEU A 154 12.44 -22.11 2.59
CA LEU A 154 12.92 -20.72 2.47
C LEU A 154 12.58 -20.09 1.11
N ASP A 155 12.63 -20.87 0.03
CA ASP A 155 12.35 -20.36 -1.32
C ASP A 155 10.87 -20.02 -1.52
N ASP A 156 9.96 -20.81 -0.93
CA ASP A 156 8.52 -20.50 -0.89
C ASP A 156 8.28 -19.17 -0.16
N VAL A 157 8.97 -18.97 0.96
CA VAL A 157 8.90 -17.74 1.74
C VAL A 157 9.44 -16.55 0.95
N ARG A 158 10.61 -16.70 0.32
CA ARG A 158 11.22 -15.67 -0.54
C ARG A 158 10.26 -15.25 -1.65
N THR A 159 9.70 -16.20 -2.38
CA THR A 159 8.78 -15.94 -3.50
C THR A 159 7.52 -15.18 -3.03
N ARG A 160 6.94 -15.61 -1.90
CA ARG A 160 5.77 -14.95 -1.33
C ARG A 160 6.09 -13.52 -0.88
N PHE A 161 7.22 -13.32 -0.20
CA PHE A 161 7.61 -12.02 0.35
C PHE A 161 8.03 -11.06 -0.77
N GLN A 162 8.67 -11.56 -1.82
CA GLN A 162 8.95 -10.80 -3.03
C GLN A 162 7.66 -10.31 -3.68
N THR A 163 6.67 -11.19 -3.88
CA THR A 163 5.37 -10.80 -4.44
C THR A 163 4.68 -9.68 -3.64
N ILE A 164 4.71 -9.75 -2.31
CA ILE A 164 4.10 -8.74 -1.44
C ILE A 164 4.86 -7.41 -1.54
N THR A 165 6.19 -7.45 -1.49
CA THR A 165 7.02 -6.25 -1.62
C THR A 165 6.94 -5.62 -3.01
N ASP A 166 6.73 -6.42 -4.07
CA ASP A 166 6.45 -5.96 -5.43
C ASP A 166 5.11 -5.23 -5.52
N ARG A 167 4.04 -5.78 -4.92
CA ARG A 167 2.74 -5.09 -4.87
C ARG A 167 2.82 -3.78 -4.11
N PHE A 168 3.52 -3.77 -2.98
CA PHE A 168 3.73 -2.56 -2.21
C PHE A 168 4.52 -1.51 -3.00
N ALA A 169 5.61 -1.91 -3.64
CA ALA A 169 6.39 -1.05 -4.53
C ALA A 169 5.56 -0.50 -5.70
N GLY A 170 4.75 -1.35 -6.34
CA GLY A 170 3.87 -0.96 -7.43
C GLY A 170 2.81 0.05 -6.98
N PHE A 171 2.21 -0.18 -5.81
CA PHE A 171 1.28 0.78 -5.19
C PHE A 171 1.96 2.13 -4.92
N GLN A 172 3.18 2.13 -4.37
CA GLN A 172 3.94 3.35 -4.12
C GLN A 172 4.31 4.08 -5.40
N ALA A 173 4.77 3.36 -6.43
CA ALA A 173 5.07 3.93 -7.74
C ALA A 173 3.82 4.57 -8.35
N GLN A 174 2.65 3.93 -8.29
CA GLN A 174 1.39 4.51 -8.77
C GLN A 174 1.00 5.79 -8.01
N CYS A 175 1.31 5.85 -6.73
CA CYS A 175 1.03 7.02 -5.89
C CYS A 175 2.00 8.17 -6.16
N LEU A 176 3.29 7.87 -6.32
CA LEU A 176 4.37 8.85 -6.47
C LEU A 176 4.53 9.35 -7.91
N ASN A 177 4.19 8.52 -8.91
CA ASN A 177 4.24 8.87 -10.33
C ASN A 177 3.06 9.76 -10.77
N VAL A 178 2.28 10.26 -9.82
CA VAL A 178 1.29 11.30 -10.05
C VAL A 178 2.03 12.63 -10.16
N HIS A 179 2.50 12.93 -11.36
CA HIS A 179 2.96 14.28 -11.69
C HIS A 179 1.79 15.26 -11.50
N VAL A 180 2.05 16.37 -10.82
CA VAL A 180 1.15 17.53 -10.88
C VAL A 180 1.33 18.13 -12.27
N ASP A 181 0.62 17.58 -13.24
CA ASP A 181 0.53 18.16 -14.59
C ASP A 181 -0.35 19.42 -14.47
N PHE A 182 0.31 20.57 -14.26
CA PHE A 182 -0.38 21.86 -14.18
C PHE A 182 -1.23 22.15 -15.43
N PRO A 183 -0.75 21.87 -16.66
CA PRO A 183 -1.60 21.87 -17.86
C PRO A 183 -2.83 20.95 -17.78
N LEU A 184 -2.73 19.77 -17.16
CA LEU A 184 -3.90 18.90 -16.91
C LEU A 184 -4.89 19.56 -15.95
N LEU A 185 -4.43 20.14 -14.85
CA LEU A 185 -5.29 20.84 -13.89
C LEU A 185 -6.00 22.03 -14.54
N GLN A 186 -5.29 22.81 -15.35
CA GLN A 186 -5.86 23.92 -16.10
C GLN A 186 -6.93 23.42 -17.08
N ARG A 187 -6.68 22.32 -17.80
CA ARG A 187 -7.67 21.71 -18.70
C ARG A 187 -8.91 21.22 -17.95
N LEU A 188 -8.76 20.63 -16.76
CA LEU A 188 -9.89 20.19 -15.94
C LEU A 188 -10.72 21.37 -15.44
N ALA A 189 -10.10 22.52 -15.17
CA ALA A 189 -10.80 23.73 -14.74
C ALA A 189 -11.67 24.36 -15.84
N LEU A 190 -11.40 24.07 -17.11
CA LEU A 190 -12.16 24.59 -18.25
C LEU A 190 -13.35 23.71 -18.61
N PRO A 191 -14.46 24.28 -19.11
CA PRO A 191 -15.57 23.50 -19.66
C PRO A 191 -15.13 22.76 -20.93
N ILE A 192 -15.69 21.57 -21.14
CA ILE A 192 -15.42 20.73 -22.31
C ILE A 192 -16.72 20.31 -22.97
N THR A 193 -16.68 20.06 -24.27
CA THR A 193 -17.80 19.50 -25.02
C THR A 193 -17.43 18.09 -25.49
N VAL A 194 -18.30 17.12 -25.22
CA VAL A 194 -18.14 15.74 -25.67
C VAL A 194 -19.39 15.34 -26.43
N GLY A 195 -19.28 15.13 -27.73
CA GLY A 195 -20.42 14.99 -28.63
C GLY A 195 -21.28 16.26 -28.62
N SER A 196 -22.58 16.13 -28.38
CA SER A 196 -23.53 17.24 -28.26
C SER A 196 -23.64 17.83 -26.84
N VAL A 197 -22.94 17.26 -25.85
CA VAL A 197 -23.11 17.63 -24.43
C VAL A 197 -21.94 18.48 -23.95
N ARG A 198 -22.24 19.65 -23.38
CA ARG A 198 -21.26 20.52 -22.71
C ARG A 198 -21.20 20.22 -21.22
N TYR A 199 -20.00 19.92 -20.74
CA TYR A 199 -19.69 19.67 -19.33
C TYR A 199 -18.99 20.89 -18.72
N PRO A 200 -19.37 21.33 -17.51
CA PRO A 200 -18.68 22.41 -16.84
C PRO A 200 -17.30 21.98 -16.38
N GLY A 201 -16.41 22.98 -16.22
CA GLY A 201 -15.12 22.77 -15.60
C GLY A 201 -15.22 22.25 -14.16
N ILE A 202 -14.15 21.58 -13.73
CA ILE A 202 -13.94 21.09 -12.38
C ILE A 202 -13.05 22.09 -11.64
N ARG A 203 -13.61 22.77 -10.65
CA ARG A 203 -12.85 23.66 -9.79
C ARG A 203 -12.00 22.82 -8.84
N ILE A 204 -10.70 23.13 -8.82
CA ILE A 204 -9.71 22.37 -8.04
C ILE A 204 -9.97 22.44 -6.53
N HIS A 205 -10.60 23.53 -6.08
CA HIS A 205 -10.97 23.78 -4.68
C HIS A 205 -12.43 23.41 -4.34
N ASP A 206 -13.20 22.78 -5.25
CA ASP A 206 -14.57 22.37 -4.91
C ASP A 206 -14.54 21.18 -3.93
N THR A 207 -14.80 21.47 -2.67
CA THR A 207 -14.78 20.49 -1.57
C THR A 207 -15.67 19.28 -1.85
N ARG A 208 -16.78 19.42 -2.58
CA ARG A 208 -17.66 18.28 -2.90
C ARG A 208 -16.98 17.32 -3.88
N ILE A 209 -16.32 17.86 -4.89
CA ILE A 209 -15.58 17.05 -5.88
C ILE A 209 -14.37 16.38 -5.24
N ILE A 210 -13.66 17.08 -4.36
CA ILE A 210 -12.52 16.54 -3.62
C ILE A 210 -12.97 15.36 -2.75
N ARG A 211 -14.00 15.55 -1.92
CA ARG A 211 -14.60 14.50 -1.07
C ARG A 211 -15.08 13.29 -1.89
N LEU A 212 -15.68 13.54 -3.04
CA LEU A 212 -16.13 12.49 -3.96
C LEU A 212 -14.94 11.70 -4.53
N LEU A 213 -13.90 12.39 -5.00
CA LEU A 213 -12.67 11.75 -5.51
C LEU A 213 -11.97 10.95 -4.41
N GLU A 214 -11.91 11.48 -3.19
CA GLU A 214 -11.35 10.81 -2.02
C GLU A 214 -12.06 9.48 -1.75
N VAL A 215 -13.40 9.49 -1.66
CA VAL A 215 -14.19 8.26 -1.48
C VAL A 215 -13.98 7.26 -2.62
N LEU A 216 -13.92 7.73 -3.87
CA LEU A 216 -13.68 6.87 -5.03
C LEU A 216 -12.27 6.27 -5.04
N LEU A 217 -11.27 6.98 -4.52
CA LEU A 217 -9.89 6.50 -4.37
C LEU A 217 -9.78 5.46 -3.24
N HIS A 218 -10.45 5.67 -2.11
CA HIS A 218 -10.45 4.72 -0.98
C HIS A 218 -11.29 3.46 -1.26
N GLY A 219 -12.38 3.59 -2.01
CA GLY A 219 -13.24 2.49 -2.45
C GLY A 219 -12.65 1.62 -3.57
N GLY A 220 -11.35 1.78 -3.86
CA GLY A 220 -10.59 1.28 -5.01
C GLY A 220 -11.09 -0.03 -5.65
N ASN A 221 -11.16 -0.02 -7.00
CA ASN A 221 -11.38 -1.15 -7.91
C ASN A 221 -12.17 -2.36 -7.34
N SER A 222 -13.30 -2.09 -6.68
CA SER A 222 -14.30 -3.13 -6.47
C SER A 222 -14.59 -3.77 -7.82
N VAL A 223 -14.50 -5.11 -7.92
CA VAL A 223 -14.46 -5.85 -9.20
C VAL A 223 -15.67 -5.52 -10.12
N GLY A 224 -16.77 -4.98 -9.57
CA GLY A 224 -17.94 -4.48 -10.32
C GLY A 224 -18.16 -2.96 -10.41
N GLY A 225 -17.23 -2.11 -9.94
CA GLY A 225 -17.44 -0.66 -9.83
C GLY A 225 -18.45 -0.27 -8.74
N TRP A 226 -18.75 1.03 -8.61
CA TRP A 226 -19.68 1.54 -7.60
C TRP A 226 -20.89 2.21 -8.26
N THR A 227 -22.11 1.89 -7.80
CA THR A 227 -23.31 2.61 -8.23
C THR A 227 -23.47 3.91 -7.43
N ALA A 228 -24.29 4.85 -7.93
CA ALA A 228 -24.40 6.17 -7.32
C ALA A 228 -24.89 6.15 -5.85
N LYS A 229 -25.79 5.24 -5.47
CA LYS A 229 -26.33 5.17 -4.10
C LYS A 229 -25.26 4.79 -3.05
N PRO A 230 -24.48 3.69 -3.23
CA PRO A 230 -23.33 3.39 -2.36
C PRO A 230 -22.28 4.49 -2.28
N ILE A 231 -21.97 5.15 -3.41
CA ILE A 231 -21.03 6.29 -3.43
C ILE A 231 -21.56 7.42 -2.54
N HIS A 232 -22.84 7.76 -2.72
CA HIS A 232 -23.50 8.80 -1.93
C HIS A 232 -23.41 8.53 -0.44
N GLN A 233 -23.79 7.32 -0.03
CA GLN A 233 -23.76 6.91 1.36
C GLN A 233 -22.33 6.97 1.93
N ALA A 234 -21.34 6.51 1.18
CA ALA A 234 -19.94 6.57 1.63
C ALA A 234 -19.47 8.02 1.81
N VAL A 235 -19.81 8.94 0.89
CA VAL A 235 -19.47 10.37 1.07
C VAL A 235 -20.13 10.96 2.32
N LEU A 236 -21.43 10.69 2.54
CA LEU A 236 -22.11 11.19 3.73
C LEU A 236 -21.51 10.63 5.02
N THR A 237 -21.20 9.34 5.05
CA THR A 237 -20.63 8.68 6.24
C THR A 237 -19.18 9.10 6.51
N THR A 238 -18.33 9.18 5.48
CA THR A 238 -16.91 9.54 5.64
C THR A 238 -16.74 10.98 6.12
N PHE A 239 -17.56 11.91 5.63
CA PHE A 239 -17.45 13.34 5.95
C PHE A 239 -18.53 13.87 6.89
N GLN A 240 -19.33 12.98 7.49
CA GLN A 240 -20.39 13.31 8.45
C GLN A 240 -21.36 14.39 7.93
N LEU A 241 -21.79 14.23 6.67
CA LEU A 241 -22.65 15.20 5.99
C LEU A 241 -24.13 14.79 6.06
N SER A 242 -25.00 15.79 6.13
CA SER A 242 -26.45 15.58 5.97
C SER A 242 -26.82 15.37 4.49
N PRO A 243 -27.81 14.51 4.17
CA PRO A 243 -28.38 14.39 2.83
C PRO A 243 -28.89 15.73 2.23
N ASN A 244 -29.22 16.70 3.09
CA ASN A 244 -29.64 18.04 2.66
C ASN A 244 -28.46 18.88 2.17
N THR A 245 -27.26 18.65 2.72
CA THR A 245 -26.02 19.37 2.35
C THR A 245 -25.40 18.82 1.08
N TYR A 246 -25.46 17.50 0.88
CA TYR A 246 -25.03 16.86 -0.36
C TYR A 246 -26.07 15.85 -0.82
N GLY A 247 -26.92 16.25 -1.77
CA GLY A 247 -28.03 15.44 -2.26
C GLY A 247 -27.64 14.46 -3.36
N LEU A 248 -28.47 13.43 -3.57
CA LEU A 248 -28.21 12.40 -4.60
C LEU A 248 -28.18 12.98 -6.04
N ASN A 249 -28.96 14.03 -6.31
CA ASN A 249 -28.94 14.70 -7.61
C ASN A 249 -27.66 15.51 -7.84
N GLN A 250 -27.11 16.12 -6.79
CA GLN A 250 -25.80 16.79 -6.84
C GLN A 250 -24.71 15.76 -7.12
N LEU A 251 -24.73 14.61 -6.44
CA LEU A 251 -23.80 13.52 -6.73
C LEU A 251 -23.90 13.04 -8.18
N ARG A 252 -25.11 12.83 -8.70
CA ARG A 252 -25.30 12.40 -10.10
C ARG A 252 -24.76 13.44 -11.09
N TYR A 253 -24.91 14.72 -10.78
CA TYR A 253 -24.32 15.80 -11.56
C TYR A 253 -22.79 15.75 -11.53
N ASP A 254 -22.20 15.59 -10.35
CA ASP A 254 -20.75 15.51 -10.16
C ASP A 254 -20.15 14.27 -10.85
N LEU A 255 -20.77 13.10 -10.71
CA LEU A 255 -20.35 11.87 -11.40
C LEU A 255 -20.40 12.02 -12.92
N ARG A 256 -21.44 12.70 -13.44
CA ARG A 256 -21.56 13.00 -14.87
C ARG A 256 -20.50 13.99 -15.34
N LYS A 257 -20.19 15.01 -14.53
CA LYS A 257 -19.09 15.96 -14.78
C LYS A 257 -17.74 15.23 -14.83
N LEU A 258 -17.43 14.42 -13.80
CA LEU A 258 -16.19 13.64 -13.73
C LEU A 258 -16.06 12.65 -14.90
N LYS A 259 -17.17 12.02 -15.32
CA LYS A 259 -17.22 11.16 -16.51
C LYS A 259 -16.93 11.94 -17.79
N GLY A 260 -17.55 13.12 -17.97
CA GLY A 260 -17.32 13.98 -19.13
C GLY A 260 -15.84 14.34 -19.28
N HIS A 261 -15.17 14.63 -18.16
CA HIS A 261 -13.73 14.91 -18.10
C HIS A 261 -12.82 13.68 -18.25
N GLY A 262 -13.39 12.50 -18.47
CA GLY A 262 -12.66 11.24 -18.62
C GLY A 262 -12.00 10.75 -17.32
N LEU A 263 -12.41 11.27 -16.16
CA LEU A 263 -11.91 10.83 -14.85
C LEU A 263 -12.63 9.56 -14.37
N LEU A 264 -13.86 9.36 -14.83
CA LEU A 264 -14.64 8.16 -14.59
C LEU A 264 -15.02 7.48 -15.89
N GLN A 265 -15.05 6.16 -15.85
CA GLN A 265 -15.75 5.34 -16.84
C GLN A 265 -16.96 4.68 -16.19
N ARG A 266 -17.97 4.40 -17.00
CA ARG A 266 -19.17 3.71 -16.57
C ARG A 266 -19.25 2.36 -17.27
N ASP A 267 -19.44 1.29 -16.53
CA ASP A 267 -19.81 -0.01 -17.10
C ASP A 267 -21.23 0.09 -17.66
N GLY A 268 -21.37 -0.09 -18.97
CA GLY A 268 -22.62 0.08 -19.71
C GLY A 268 -23.75 -0.84 -19.25
N THR A 269 -23.40 -1.99 -18.66
CA THR A 269 -24.40 -2.98 -18.20
C THR A 269 -24.83 -2.77 -16.76
N ARG A 270 -23.94 -2.27 -15.89
CA ARG A 270 -24.14 -2.27 -14.43
C ARG A 270 -24.34 -0.90 -13.79
N TYR A 271 -24.46 0.16 -14.60
CA TYR A 271 -24.66 1.54 -14.12
C TYR A 271 -23.60 1.96 -13.07
N ALA A 272 -22.43 1.31 -13.10
CA ALA A 272 -21.39 1.40 -12.09
C ALA A 272 -20.20 2.22 -12.58
N TYR A 273 -19.66 3.05 -11.70
CA TYR A 273 -18.54 3.95 -11.98
C TYR A 273 -17.22 3.34 -11.53
N ARG A 274 -16.16 3.58 -12.30
CA ARG A 274 -14.78 3.26 -11.97
C ARG A 274 -13.87 4.43 -12.35
N LEU A 275 -12.85 4.69 -11.53
CA LEU A 275 -11.80 5.65 -11.89
C LEU A 275 -11.00 5.14 -13.09
N THR A 276 -10.80 6.01 -14.08
CA THR A 276 -9.83 5.78 -15.15
C THR A 276 -8.41 5.99 -14.62
N VAL A 277 -7.38 5.65 -15.41
CA VAL A 277 -5.98 5.99 -15.06
C VAL A 277 -5.83 7.50 -14.84
N LYS A 278 -6.45 8.32 -15.70
CA LYS A 278 -6.53 9.77 -15.56
C LYS A 278 -7.24 10.19 -14.26
N GLY A 279 -8.34 9.50 -13.90
CA GLY A 279 -9.09 9.72 -12.67
C GLY A 279 -8.29 9.43 -11.41
N VAL A 280 -7.53 8.33 -11.38
CA VAL A 280 -6.66 7.98 -10.25
C VAL A 280 -5.57 9.03 -10.07
N SER A 281 -4.91 9.41 -11.18
CA SER A 281 -3.88 10.45 -11.16
C SER A 281 -4.44 11.78 -10.68
N SER A 282 -5.50 12.28 -11.32
CA SER A 282 -6.12 13.57 -10.99
C SER A 282 -6.65 13.57 -9.56
N GLY A 283 -7.40 12.55 -9.15
CA GLY A 283 -7.92 12.46 -7.77
C GLY A 283 -6.80 12.50 -6.73
N THR A 284 -5.68 11.83 -6.99
CA THR A 284 -4.51 11.85 -6.09
C THR A 284 -3.90 13.26 -6.00
N VAL A 285 -3.84 14.01 -7.12
CA VAL A 285 -3.41 15.42 -7.08
C VAL A 285 -4.36 16.25 -6.23
N PHE A 286 -5.68 16.12 -6.43
CA PHE A 286 -6.69 16.90 -5.71
C PHE A 286 -6.65 16.64 -4.19
N SER A 287 -6.38 15.40 -3.76
CA SER A 287 -6.21 15.08 -2.33
C SER A 287 -4.92 15.62 -1.72
N LEU A 288 -3.91 15.90 -2.54
CA LEU A 288 -2.61 16.42 -2.08
C LEU A 288 -2.53 17.96 -2.06
N LEU A 289 -3.49 18.64 -2.67
CA LEU A 289 -3.55 20.10 -2.62
C LEU A 289 -4.05 20.52 -1.23
N PRO A 290 -3.43 21.57 -0.63
CA PRO A 290 -3.87 22.09 0.66
C PRO A 290 -5.36 22.41 0.62
N GLN A 291 -6.15 21.71 1.43
CA GLN A 291 -7.51 22.13 1.72
C GLN A 291 -7.38 23.34 2.63
N ALA A 292 -7.79 24.53 2.17
CA ALA A 292 -7.76 25.71 3.02
C ALA A 292 -8.45 25.39 4.37
N PRO A 293 -7.84 25.72 5.51
CA PRO A 293 -8.47 25.45 6.79
C PRO A 293 -9.80 26.19 6.87
N LEU A 294 -10.90 25.45 7.11
CA LEU A 294 -12.19 26.00 7.53
C LEU A 294 -12.13 26.44 9.01
N TRP A 295 -11.07 27.14 9.38
CA TRP A 295 -10.90 27.77 10.70
C TRP A 295 -10.56 29.23 10.46
N SER A 296 -11.58 30.08 10.47
CA SER A 296 -11.40 31.46 10.91
C SER A 296 -11.37 31.40 12.43
N PRO A 297 -10.35 31.93 13.13
CA PRO A 297 -10.50 32.24 14.53
C PRO A 297 -11.62 33.28 14.61
N GLY A 298 -12.77 32.88 15.15
CA GLY A 298 -13.78 33.84 15.57
C GLY A 298 -13.18 34.74 16.66
N GLN A 299 -13.52 36.01 16.61
CA GLN A 299 -13.38 36.93 17.74
C GLN A 299 -14.16 36.43 18.95
#